data_AF-A0A2I2M8W8-F1
#
_entry.id   AF-A0A2I2M8W8-F1
#
_cell.length_a   1.000
_cell.length_b   1.000
_cell.length_c   1.000
_cell.angle_alpha   90.00
_cell.angle_beta   90.00
_cell.angle_gamma   90.00
#
_symmetry.space_group_name_H-M   'P 1'
#
loop_
_entity.id
_entity.type
_entity.pdbx_description
1 polymer ?
#
loop_
_entity_poly.entity_id
_entity_poly.type
_entity_poly.pdbx_seq_one_letter_code
_entity_poly.pdbx_strand_id
1 'polypeptide(L)'
;MNTQNKYTKLALSLLFDAIGLLSYAIPGLGELSDMFWAPASAYLMTKMYKGNKGKIAAAVSFIEEAIPGLDIVPTFTIMWLFTHVFTNFGKKTPSKKVIE
;
A
#
# COMPACT_ATOMS: atom_id res chain seq x y z
N MET A 1 12.23 -0.74 -6.96
CA MET A 1 12.19 -0.23 -5.57
C MET A 1 12.77 -1.30 -4.68
N ASN A 2 13.94 -1.07 -4.08
CA ASN A 2 14.57 -2.05 -3.18
C ASN A 2 13.94 -1.93 -1.78
N THR A 3 12.70 -2.38 -1.65
CA THR A 3 11.85 -2.24 -0.45
C THR A 3 12.05 -3.38 0.54
N GLN A 4 13.28 -3.89 0.69
CA GLN A 4 13.57 -5.00 1.59
C GLN A 4 13.54 -4.59 3.07
N ASN A 5 13.76 -3.31 3.37
CA ASN A 5 13.75 -2.81 4.74
C ASN A 5 12.31 -2.49 5.21
N LYS A 6 11.91 -3.09 6.33
CA LYS A 6 10.59 -2.92 6.96
C LYS A 6 10.24 -1.45 7.22
N TYR A 7 11.20 -0.64 7.67
CA TYR A 7 10.97 0.76 8.00
C TYR A 7 10.87 1.64 6.74
N THR A 8 11.60 1.29 5.67
CA THR A 8 11.43 1.95 4.37
C THR A 8 10.04 1.71 3.80
N LYS A 9 9.50 0.48 3.93
CA LYS A 9 8.12 0.21 3.54
C LYS A 9 7.11 0.97 4.40
N LEU A 10 7.36 1.12 5.70
CA LEU A 10 6.50 1.89 6.60
C LEU A 10 6.47 3.37 6.17
N ALA A 11 7.65 3.96 5.94
CA ALA A 11 7.75 5.35 5.52
C ALA A 11 7.03 5.59 4.18
N LEU A 12 7.18 4.68 3.21
CA LEU A 12 6.45 4.76 1.94
C LEU A 12 4.94 4.60 2.12
N SER A 13 4.50 3.67 2.98
CA SER A 13 3.08 3.48 3.26
C SER A 13 2.46 4.75 3.86
N LEU A 14 3.11 5.34 4.87
CA LEU A 14 2.66 6.59 5.49
C LEU A 14 2.66 7.76 4.48
N LEU A 15 3.67 7.83 3.62
CA LEU A 15 3.74 8.85 2.57
C LEU A 15 2.59 8.73 1.58
N PHE A 16 2.28 7.52 1.10
CA PHE A 16 1.20 7.32 0.12
C PHE A 16 -0.18 7.55 0.72
N ASP A 17 -0.42 7.10 1.96
CA ASP A 17 -1.68 7.41 2.66
C ASP A 17 -1.81 8.93 2.91
N ALA A 18 -0.72 9.62 3.28
CA ALA A 18 -0.74 11.06 3.44
C ALA A 18 -1.00 11.82 2.13
N ILE A 19 -0.52 11.30 0.99
CA ILE A 19 -0.82 11.90 -0.33
C ILE A 19 -2.29 11.70 -0.70
N GLY A 20 -2.85 10.50 -0.51
CA GLY A 20 -4.28 10.24 -0.73
C GLY A 20 -5.16 11.12 0.17
N LEU A 21 -4.80 11.24 1.45
CA LEU A 21 -5.53 12.10 2.39
C LEU A 21 -5.34 13.61 2.11
N LEU A 22 -4.22 14.05 1.54
CA LEU A 22 -4.00 15.45 1.17
C LEU A 22 -4.95 15.90 0.06
N SER A 23 -5.44 14.98 -0.77
CA SER A 23 -6.46 15.26 -1.78
C SER A 23 -7.78 15.78 -1.17
N TYR A 24 -8.05 15.52 0.11
CA TYR A 24 -9.17 16.09 0.87
C TYR A 24 -8.99 17.53 1.32
N ALA A 25 -7.75 18.03 1.38
CA ALA A 25 -7.48 19.34 1.93
C ALA A 25 -8.00 20.48 1.02
N ILE A 26 -8.26 20.19 -0.26
CA ILE A 26 -8.77 21.15 -1.24
C ILE A 26 -10.07 20.61 -1.86
N PRO A 27 -11.24 21.12 -1.45
CA PRO A 27 -12.53 20.73 -2.01
C PRO A 27 -12.54 20.90 -3.54
N GLY A 28 -12.91 19.85 -4.28
CA GLY A 28 -12.96 19.82 -5.75
C GLY A 28 -11.67 19.38 -6.45
N LEU A 29 -10.53 19.33 -5.75
CA LEU A 29 -9.26 18.80 -6.29
C LEU A 29 -9.11 17.30 -6.04
N GLY A 30 -9.74 16.78 -4.97
CA GLY A 30 -9.73 15.36 -4.63
C GLY A 30 -10.28 14.48 -5.74
N GLU A 31 -11.52 14.73 -6.18
CA GLU A 31 -12.18 13.94 -7.23
C GLU A 31 -11.42 13.91 -8.57
N LEU A 32 -10.71 15.00 -8.90
CA LEU A 32 -9.85 15.06 -10.10
C LEU A 32 -8.52 14.31 -9.89
N SER A 33 -8.01 14.33 -8.66
CA SER A 33 -6.81 13.59 -8.28
C SER A 33 -7.06 12.09 -8.32
N ASP A 34 -8.26 11.61 -7.95
CA ASP A 34 -8.64 10.20 -7.89
C ASP A 34 -8.52 9.51 -9.27
N MET A 35 -8.77 10.24 -10.35
CA MET A 35 -8.61 9.73 -11.73
C MET A 35 -7.17 9.28 -12.03
N PHE A 36 -6.17 9.97 -11.46
CA PHE A 36 -4.76 9.62 -11.63
C PHE A 36 -4.23 8.82 -10.43
N TRP A 37 -4.73 9.12 -9.24
CA TRP A 37 -4.23 8.57 -7.99
C TRP A 37 -4.75 7.16 -7.75
N ALA A 38 -6.00 6.82 -8.08
CA ALA A 38 -6.50 5.44 -7.97
C ALA A 38 -5.68 4.41 -8.80
N PRO A 39 -5.39 4.62 -10.10
CA PRO A 39 -4.53 3.69 -10.84
C PRO A 39 -3.08 3.72 -10.34
N ALA A 40 -2.58 4.88 -9.88
CA ALA A 40 -1.25 4.99 -9.30
C ALA A 40 -1.13 4.23 -7.97
N SER A 41 -2.11 4.35 -7.07
CA SER A 41 -2.15 3.71 -5.76
C SER A 41 -2.19 2.18 -5.92
N ALA A 42 -3.04 1.68 -6.83
CA ALA A 42 -3.10 0.28 -7.19
C ALA A 42 -1.74 -0.24 -7.69
N TYR A 43 -1.10 0.50 -8.60
CA TYR A 43 0.23 0.14 -9.11
C TYR A 43 1.30 0.14 -8.02
N LEU A 44 1.33 1.18 -7.16
CA LEU A 44 2.26 1.28 -6.04
C LEU A 44 2.07 0.12 -5.05
N MET A 45 0.83 -0.26 -4.76
CA MET A 45 0.51 -1.37 -3.86
C MET A 45 1.05 -2.70 -4.39
N THR A 46 0.82 -3.01 -5.68
CA THR A 46 1.39 -4.24 -6.30
C THR A 46 2.92 -4.24 -6.35
N LYS A 47 3.55 -3.05 -6.43
CA LYS A 47 5.00 -2.88 -6.44
C LYS A 47 5.62 -3.04 -5.05
N MET A 48 4.94 -2.56 -4.01
CA MET A 48 5.37 -2.68 -2.61
C MET A 48 5.18 -4.10 -2.05
N TYR A 49 4.08 -4.74 -2.41
CA TYR A 49 3.70 -6.06 -1.92
C TYR A 49 3.57 -7.03 -3.09
N LYS A 50 4.49 -8.00 -3.18
CA LYS A 50 4.48 -8.99 -4.25
C LYS A 50 3.45 -10.11 -3.99
N GLY A 51 2.95 -10.70 -5.07
CA GLY A 51 2.05 -11.86 -5.05
C GLY A 51 0.57 -11.51 -4.88
N ASN A 52 -0.25 -12.52 -4.60
CA ASN A 52 -1.72 -12.38 -4.58
C ASN A 52 -2.21 -11.38 -3.53
N LYS A 53 -1.55 -11.30 -2.37
CA LYS A 53 -1.92 -10.33 -1.32
C LYS A 53 -1.79 -8.88 -1.78
N GLY A 54 -0.74 -8.56 -2.53
CA GLY A 54 -0.56 -7.22 -3.08
C GLY A 54 -1.51 -6.87 -4.21
N LYS A 55 -1.93 -7.87 -5.02
CA LYS A 55 -2.96 -7.69 -6.04
C LYS A 55 -4.34 -7.41 -5.42
N ILE A 56 -4.70 -8.15 -4.38
CA ILE A 56 -5.97 -7.94 -3.66
C ILE A 56 -5.95 -6.56 -2.99
N ALA A 57 -4.87 -6.22 -2.27
CA ALA A 57 -4.74 -4.90 -1.66
C ALA A 57 -4.75 -3.76 -2.69
N ALA A 58 -4.21 -3.98 -3.89
CA ALA A 58 -4.24 -3.00 -4.97
C ALA A 58 -5.65 -2.78 -5.52
N ALA A 59 -6.45 -3.86 -5.66
CA ALA A 59 -7.85 -3.73 -6.07
C ALA A 59 -8.68 -3.02 -5.00
N VAL A 60 -8.44 -3.31 -3.72
CA VAL A 60 -9.07 -2.61 -2.59
C VAL A 60 -8.71 -1.12 -2.64
N SER A 61 -7.42 -0.78 -2.69
CA SER A 61 -6.97 0.61 -2.77
C SER A 61 -7.51 1.34 -4.00
N PHE A 62 -7.61 0.67 -5.16
CA PHE A 62 -8.23 1.27 -6.34
C PHE A 62 -9.71 1.62 -6.12
N ILE A 63 -10.47 0.70 -5.53
CA ILE A 63 -11.91 0.89 -5.28
C ILE A 63 -12.14 1.97 -4.23
N GLU A 64 -11.31 2.01 -3.19
CA GLU A 64 -11.40 3.02 -2.13
C GLU A 64 -11.18 4.42 -2.68
N GLU A 65 -10.16 4.60 -3.53
CA GLU A 65 -9.83 5.89 -4.16
C GLU A 65 -10.80 6.25 -5.30
N ALA A 66 -11.39 5.26 -5.97
CA ALA A 66 -12.36 5.51 -7.05
C ALA A 66 -13.76 5.89 -6.54
N ILE A 67 -14.05 5.66 -5.26
CA ILE A 67 -15.34 5.98 -4.65
C ILE A 67 -15.16 7.26 -3.81
N PRO A 68 -15.77 8.39 -4.20
CA PRO A 68 -15.64 9.61 -3.42
C PRO A 68 -16.20 9.43 -2.01
N GLY A 69 -15.40 9.79 -1.00
CA GLY A 69 -15.74 9.71 0.41
C GLY A 69 -15.38 8.39 1.12
N LEU A 70 -14.70 7.44 0.45
CA LEU A 70 -14.31 6.15 1.04
C LEU A 70 -12.80 5.98 1.29
N ASP A 71 -11.96 6.73 0.57
CA ASP A 71 -10.51 6.95 0.68
C ASP A 71 -9.97 7.59 1.99
N ILE A 72 -10.78 7.67 3.05
CA ILE A 72 -10.33 8.08 4.39
C ILE A 72 -9.45 6.99 5.03
N VAL A 73 -9.51 5.78 4.49
CA VAL A 73 -8.85 4.60 5.05
C VAL A 73 -7.36 4.56 4.66
N PRO A 74 -6.43 4.51 5.63
CA PRO A 74 -4.98 4.46 5.36
C PRO A 74 -4.53 3.06 4.92
N THR A 75 -4.90 2.66 3.71
CA THR A 75 -4.79 1.29 3.21
C THR A 75 -3.35 0.81 3.01
N PHE A 76 -2.41 1.70 2.64
CA PHE A 76 -1.01 1.32 2.57
C PHE A 76 -0.43 0.99 3.94
N THR A 77 -0.83 1.71 4.97
CA THR A 77 -0.41 1.50 6.36
C THR A 77 -1.04 0.23 6.93
N ILE A 78 -2.33 -0.01 6.67
CA ILE A 78 -3.00 -1.27 7.05
C ILE A 78 -2.29 -2.47 6.41
N MET A 79 -1.98 -2.39 5.11
CA MET A 79 -1.27 -3.47 4.41
C MET A 79 0.13 -3.70 4.99
N TRP A 80 0.80 -2.64 5.42
CA TRP A 80 2.08 -2.74 6.11
C TRP A 80 1.95 -3.46 7.45
N LEU A 81 0.97 -3.07 8.28
CA LEU A 81 0.67 -3.71 9.56
C LEU A 81 0.32 -5.19 9.36
N PHE A 82 -0.54 -5.50 8.40
CA PHE A 82 -0.83 -6.88 8.01
C PHE A 82 0.42 -7.66 7.66
N THR A 83 1.33 -7.06 6.90
CA THR A 83 2.54 -7.75 6.42
C THR A 83 3.62 -7.93 7.49
N HIS A 84 3.80 -6.97 8.41
CA HIS A 84 4.94 -6.95 9.34
C HIS A 84 4.57 -7.11 10.82
N VAL A 85 3.34 -6.81 11.21
CA VAL A 85 2.87 -7.02 12.59
C VAL A 85 2.12 -8.34 12.67
N PHE A 86 1.12 -8.54 11.80
CA PHE A 86 0.23 -9.70 11.87
C PHE A 86 0.75 -10.93 11.09
N THR A 87 1.38 -10.76 9.92
CA THR A 87 1.89 -11.88 9.11
C THR A 87 3.26 -12.41 9.59
N ASN A 88 3.94 -11.70 10.50
CA ASN A 88 5.19 -12.19 11.10
C ASN A 88 5.00 -13.44 12.00
N PHE A 89 3.76 -13.84 12.26
CA PHE A 89 3.44 -15.09 12.95
C PHE A 89 3.66 -16.38 12.12
N GLY A 90 3.98 -16.30 10.82
CA GLY A 90 3.96 -17.49 9.95
C GLY A 90 5.07 -17.66 8.91
N LYS A 91 6.04 -16.75 8.78
CA LYS A 91 7.10 -16.91 7.77
C LYS A 91 8.35 -17.55 8.38
N LYS A 92 8.51 -18.85 8.15
CA LYS A 92 9.82 -19.52 8.22
C LYS A 92 10.77 -18.75 7.29
N THR A 93 11.85 -18.22 7.85
CA THR A 93 13.00 -17.72 7.11
C THR A 93 13.36 -18.74 6.03
N PRO A 94 13.45 -18.37 4.74
CA PRO A 94 13.98 -19.29 3.75
C PRO A 94 15.41 -19.60 4.19
N SER A 95 15.61 -20.84 4.64
CA SER A 95 16.93 -21.36 5.01
C SER A 95 17.85 -21.08 3.84
N LYS A 96 18.89 -20.25 4.08
CA LYS A 96 19.99 -20.12 3.13
C LYS A 96 20.48 -21.54 2.91
N LYS A 97 20.27 -22.08 1.71
CA LYS A 97 20.90 -23.34 1.30
C LYS A 97 22.40 -23.03 1.23
N VAL A 98 23.10 -23.32 2.32
CA VAL A 98 24.56 -23.38 2.33
C VAL A 98 24.89 -24.54 1.41
N ILE A 99 25.47 -24.23 0.27
CA ILE A 99 26.02 -25.22 -0.65
C ILE A 99 27.50 -25.28 -0.24
N GLU A 100 27.87 -26.32 0.51
CA GLU A 100 29.25 -26.83 0.57
C GLU A 100 29.45 -27.83 -0.57
#